data_AF-A0ABD0RGT0-F1
#
_entry.id   AF-A0ABD0RGT0-F1
#
_cell.length_a   1.000
_cell.length_b   1.000
_cell.length_c   1.000
_cell.angle_alpha   90.00
_cell.angle_beta   90.00
_cell.angle_gamma   90.00
#
_symmetry.space_group_name_H-M   'P 1'
#
loop_
_entity.id
_entity.type
_entity.pdbx_description
1 polymer ?
#
loop_
_entity_poly.entity_id
_entity_poly.type
_entity_poly.pdbx_seq_one_letter_code
_entity_poly.pdbx_strand_id
1 'polypeptide(L)' 'DYTYYFVPAPWLSCKLLRLLQCYPPPEDGAVKGRLVECLETILNKAQEPPKSKKVQHSNAKNAILFEAISLIIHYD' A
#
# COMPACT_ATOMS: atom_id res chain seq x y z
N ASP A 1 14.10 14.22 -4.15
CA ASP A 1 13.41 13.02 -4.68
C ASP A 1 13.02 12.14 -3.48
N TYR A 2 11.82 11.55 -3.50
CA TYR A 2 11.25 10.72 -2.41
C TYR A 2 11.17 9.22 -2.78
N THR A 3 11.82 8.81 -3.88
CA THR A 3 11.88 7.41 -4.32
C THR A 3 12.98 6.65 -3.57
N TYR A 4 12.65 5.48 -3.02
CA TYR A 4 13.60 4.62 -2.31
C TYR A 4 13.72 3.28 -3.04
N TYR A 5 14.88 3.00 -3.64
CA TYR A 5 15.14 1.76 -4.39
C TYR A 5 14.02 1.41 -5.40
N PHE A 6 13.62 2.35 -6.27
CA PHE A 6 12.50 2.18 -7.22
C PHE A 6 11.10 1.97 -6.59
N VAL A 7 10.96 2.19 -5.29
CA VAL A 7 9.68 2.22 -4.58
C VAL A 7 9.34 3.68 -4.27
N PRO A 8 8.23 4.23 -4.79
CA PRO A 8 7.87 5.63 -4.55
C PRO A 8 7.36 5.81 -3.12
N ALA A 9 8.03 6.67 -2.35
CA ALA A 9 7.61 7.13 -1.03
C ALA A 9 7.07 6.05 -0.06
N PRO A 10 7.80 4.94 0.18
CA PRO A 10 7.26 3.78 0.92
C PRO A 10 6.76 4.13 2.32
N TRP A 11 7.49 4.96 3.07
CA TRP A 11 7.09 5.34 4.43
C TRP A 11 5.87 6.25 4.46
N LEU A 12 5.68 7.11 3.44
CA LEU A 12 4.48 7.91 3.33
C LEU A 12 3.27 7.01 3.06
N SER A 13 3.39 6.07 2.14
CA SER A 13 2.35 5.08 1.85
C SER A 13 1.95 4.29 3.09
N CYS A 14 2.92 3.77 3.85
CA CYS A 14 2.62 3.08 5.12
C CYS A 14 1.92 3.99 6.13
N LYS A 15 2.36 5.25 6.28
CA LYS A 15 1.72 6.20 7.19
C LYS A 15 0.28 6.53 6.79
N LEU A 16 0.00 6.67 5.49
CA LEU A 16 -1.35 6.92 4.99
C LEU A 16 -2.26 5.70 5.18
N LEU A 17 -1.78 4.49 4.88
CA LEU A 17 -2.54 3.26 5.12
C LEU A 17 -2.84 3.06 6.61
N ARG A 18 -1.86 3.35 7.49
CA ARG A 18 -2.09 3.35 8.95
C ARG A 18 -3.08 4.41 9.39
N LEU A 19 -3.02 5.61 8.81
CA LEU A 19 -3.98 6.69 9.11
C LEU A 19 -5.41 6.27 8.74
N LEU A 20 -5.61 5.57 7.62
CA LEU A 20 -6.92 5.06 7.23
C LEU A 20 -7.48 4.04 8.23
N GLN A 21 -6.62 3.26 8.90
CA GLN A 21 -7.03 2.36 10.01
C GLN A 21 -7.51 3.13 11.26
N CYS A 22 -7.35 4.45 11.32
CA CYS A 22 -7.91 5.27 12.41
C CYS A 22 -9.36 5.71 12.14
N TYR A 23 -9.93 5.35 10.99
CA TYR A 23 -11.27 5.74 10.56
C TYR A 23 -12.07 4.52 10.11
N PRO A 24 -13.41 4.54 10.21
CA PRO A 24 -14.24 3.51 9.60
C PRO A 24 -14.09 3.52 8.06
N PRO A 25 -14.50 2.44 7.37
CA PRO A 25 -14.55 2.40 5.91
C PRO A 25 -15.34 3.59 5.33
N PRO A 26 -14.93 4.17 4.19
CA PRO A 26 -15.66 5.28 3.58
C PRO A 26 -17.10 4.91 3.20
N GLU A 27 -18.06 5.76 3.56
CA GLU A 27 -19.47 5.60 3.19
C GLU A 27 -19.75 6.05 1.75
N ASP A 28 -19.03 7.07 1.28
CA ASP A 28 -19.13 7.55 -0.11
C ASP A 28 -18.61 6.49 -1.08
N GLY A 29 -19.48 6.06 -2.00
CA GLY A 29 -19.18 4.98 -2.94
C GLY A 29 -18.00 5.30 -3.87
N ALA A 30 -17.79 6.56 -4.25
CA ALA A 30 -16.68 6.94 -5.12
C ALA A 30 -15.34 6.94 -4.37
N VAL A 31 -15.32 7.37 -3.10
CA VAL A 31 -14.14 7.26 -2.23
C VAL A 31 -13.81 5.80 -1.93
N LYS A 32 -14.82 4.98 -1.61
CA LYS A 32 -14.64 3.54 -1.39
C LYS A 32 -14.09 2.85 -2.64
N GLY A 33 -14.64 3.14 -3.82
CA GLY A 33 -14.15 2.60 -5.09
C GLY A 33 -12.68 2.94 -5.35
N ARG A 34 -12.28 4.20 -5.15
CA ARG A 34 -10.88 4.62 -5.30
C ARG A 34 -9.94 3.95 -4.31
N LEU A 35 -10.38 3.74 -3.07
CA LEU A 35 -9.60 3.01 -2.08
C LEU A 35 -9.38 1.56 -2.52
N VAL A 36 -10.44 0.88 -2.97
CA VAL A 36 -10.37 -0.50 -3.47
C VAL A 36 -9.42 -0.61 -4.65
N GLU A 37 -9.54 0.26 -5.66
CA GLU A 37 -8.64 0.28 -6.83
C GLU A 37 -7.17 0.51 -6.43
N CYS A 38 -6.93 1.38 -5.44
CA CYS A 38 -5.59 1.63 -4.91
C CYS A 38 -5.01 0.37 -4.22
N LEU A 39 -5.82 -0.31 -3.41
CA LEU A 39 -5.41 -1.55 -2.73
C LEU A 39 -5.17 -2.69 -3.73
N GLU A 40 -6.04 -2.85 -4.73
CA GLU A 40 -5.83 -3.79 -5.84
C GLU A 40 -4.53 -3.50 -6.59
N THR A 41 -4.23 -2.23 -6.85
CA THR A 41 -2.96 -1.82 -7.46
C THR A 41 -1.75 -2.22 -6.61
N ILE A 42 -1.82 -2.10 -5.28
CA ILE A 42 -0.76 -2.54 -4.37
C ILE A 42 -0.60 -4.07 -4.43
N LEU A 43 -1.70 -4.82 -4.42
CA LEU A 43 -1.70 -6.28 -4.51
C LEU A 43 -1.13 -6.77 -5.84
N ASN A 44 -1.51 -6.15 -6.96
CA ASN A 44 -0.98 -6.47 -8.29
C ASN A 44 0.53 -6.21 -8.36
N LYS A 45 1.00 -5.07 -7.84
CA LYS A 45 2.45 -4.76 -7.77
C LYS A 45 3.24 -5.73 -6.90
N ALA A 46 2.60 -6.36 -5.92
CA ALA A 46 3.26 -7.38 -5.11
C ALA A 46 3.57 -8.64 -5.93
N GLN A 47 2.68 -9.01 -6.86
CA GLN A 47 2.83 -10.16 -7.75
C GLN A 47 3.85 -9.92 -8.88
N GLU A 48 4.10 -8.66 -9.26
CA GLU A 48 5.10 -8.32 -10.27
C GLU A 48 6.53 -8.72 -9.85
N PRO A 49 7.36 -9.20 -10.81
CA PRO A 49 8.76 -9.50 -10.56
C PRO A 49 9.50 -8.24 -10.06
N PRO A 50 10.43 -8.38 -9.10
CA PRO A 50 11.10 -7.23 -8.50
C PRO A 50 11.97 -6.51 -9.53
N LYS A 51 11.88 -5.17 -9.54
CA LYS A 51 12.70 -4.31 -10.42
C LYS A 51 14.17 -4.26 -10.00
N SER A 52 14.48 -4.72 -8.79
CA SER A 52 15.83 -4.79 -8.25
C SER A 52 16.00 -6.04 -7.39
N LYS A 53 17.17 -6.68 -7.47
CA LYS A 53 17.57 -7.81 -6.61
C LYS A 53 17.98 -7.37 -5.19
N LYS A 54 18.01 -6.06 -4.91
CA LYS A 54 18.43 -5.54 -3.61
C LYS A 54 17.34 -5.80 -2.56
N VAL A 55 17.73 -6.32 -1.40
CA VAL A 55 16.80 -6.62 -0.30
C VAL A 55 16.02 -5.38 0.16
N GLN A 56 16.59 -4.19 0.06
CA GLN A 56 15.94 -2.92 0.41
C GLN A 56 14.73 -2.62 -0.47
N HIS A 57 14.79 -2.98 -1.77
CA HIS A 57 13.64 -2.86 -2.68
C HIS A 57 12.50 -3.77 -2.24
N SER A 58 12.82 -5.05 -1.98
CA SER A 58 11.85 -6.04 -1.51
C SER A 58 11.22 -5.62 -0.18
N ASN A 59 12.03 -5.23 0.79
CA ASN A 59 11.57 -4.77 2.11
C ASN A 59 10.65 -3.55 2.00
N ALA A 60 11.00 -2.55 1.17
CA ALA A 60 10.17 -1.37 0.98
C ALA A 60 8.84 -1.68 0.27
N LYS A 61 8.87 -2.56 -0.75
CA LYS A 61 7.65 -3.03 -1.43
C LYS A 61 6.73 -3.79 -0.46
N ASN A 62 7.32 -4.71 0.30
CA ASN A 62 6.60 -5.56 1.23
C ASN A 62 6.04 -4.78 2.44
N ALA A 63 6.72 -3.73 2.90
CA ALA A 63 6.19 -2.86 3.96
C ALA A 63 4.86 -2.20 3.56
N ILE A 64 4.75 -1.73 2.32
CA ILE A 64 3.49 -1.17 1.80
C ILE A 64 2.42 -2.25 1.68
N LEU A 65 2.80 -3.42 1.14
CA LEU A 65 1.89 -4.56 1.00
C LEU A 65 1.32 -5.01 2.34
N PHE A 66 2.15 -5.17 3.37
CA PHE A 66 1.69 -5.61 4.68
C PHE A 66 0.78 -4.58 5.34
N GLU A 67 1.07 -3.29 5.23
CA GLU A 67 0.18 -2.27 5.78
C GLU A 67 -1.16 -2.20 5.02
N ALA A 68 -1.16 -2.48 3.72
CA ALA A 68 -2.39 -2.60 2.93
C ALA A 68 -3.22 -3.83 3.34
N ILE A 69 -2.58 -4.98 3.58
CA ILE A 69 -3.23 -6.18 4.12
C ILE A 69 -3.80 -5.90 5.52
N SER A 70 -3.07 -5.19 6.38
CA SER A 70 -3.56 -4.78 7.70
C SER A 70 -4.81 -3.89 7.60
N LEU A 71 -4.85 -2.95 6.66
CA LEU A 71 -6.04 -2.13 6.42
C LEU A 71 -7.23 -2.97 5.92
N ILE A 72 -7.00 -3.92 5.00
CA ILE A 72 -8.05 -4.82 4.50
C ILE A 72 -8.63 -5.64 5.65
N ILE A 73 -7.79 -6.25 6.48
CA ILE A 73 -8.22 -7.03 7.64
C ILE A 73 -8.99 -6.17 8.64
N HIS A 74 -8.61 -4.90 8.81
CA HIS A 74 -9.30 -3.99 9.72
C HIS A 74 -10.69 -3.57 9.24
N TYR A 75 -10.93 -3.60 7.92
CA TYR A 75 -12.20 -3.19 7.30
C TYR A 75 -13.14 -4.36 7.00
N ASP A 76 -12.67 -5.60 7.17
CA ASP A 76 -13.49 -6.83 7.16
C ASP A 76 -14.24 -6.99 8.50
#